data_AF-A0A3R6VZ98-F1
#
_entry.id   AF-A0A3R6VZ98-F1
#
_cell.length_a   1.000
_cell.length_b   1.000
_cell.length_c   1.000
_cell.angle_alpha   90.00
_cell.angle_beta   90.00
_cell.angle_gamma   90.00
#
_symmetry.space_group_name_H-M   'P 1'
#
loop_
_entity.id
_entity.type
_entity.pdbx_description
1 polymer ?
#
loop_
_entity_poly.entity_id
_entity_poly.type
_entity_poly.pdbx_seq_one_letter_code
_entity_poly.pdbx_strand_id
1 'polypeptide(L)'
;DAGASPEQVADVAASVDAGASPSDAAADAGLSSSAVAAVEDVVAAAPSADAEPTTTDSSDATQGEVAAAAAVDAGATEHQADEIADAIDNEGASAASASIDAGLTNSQAAEVITEVVTASEDIPSQGEVAADAAADVGATDAQVDEIKDAVDNGASAASAALDVGLSDAQTAEVIDQVTSASDNIADPADVAAAAAIESGASSSQALEIAAAVDNGDSAAVAATEAGLEPAAVADVVSEVIDSAEKVSDPADVAAAAALDNGATASQAADVAESVDAGSSAAAAAADAGLDTAAVADIVDQVSSSSDNVAAPADVAAAAAIDAGASAEQVADIVTAVDAGESPSDAAADVGLSSAAAAAVEAQVEDSADNHAPAADVAAAAAADAGASPEQVADVAASVDAGASPSDAAADAGLSLSAIAKVEEVFGGSPAISHDVNGIELAGEHNMPDVYTTYTTPPSYNETPAPKSTFGRIIDAITSYLTTAPSSPSLRARPQCATSA
;
A
#
# COMPACT_ATOMS: atom_id res chain seq x y z
N ASP A 1 -27.90 -42.74 5.16
CA ASP A 1 -28.88 -43.64 5.79
C ASP A 1 -28.64 -45.07 5.31
N ALA A 2 -27.98 -45.88 6.15
CA ALA A 2 -27.53 -47.24 5.85
C ALA A 2 -28.34 -48.33 6.58
N GLY A 3 -29.57 -48.01 7.03
CA GLY A 3 -30.44 -48.96 7.72
C GLY A 3 -30.08 -49.21 9.19
N ALA A 4 -29.40 -48.27 9.84
CA ALA A 4 -29.12 -48.30 11.29
C ALA A 4 -30.35 -47.88 12.10
N SER A 5 -30.59 -48.53 13.25
CA SER A 5 -31.64 -48.08 14.16
C SER A 5 -31.22 -46.81 14.92
N PRO A 6 -32.16 -45.98 15.40
CA PRO A 6 -31.84 -44.80 16.20
C PRO A 6 -31.02 -45.11 17.47
N GLU A 7 -31.21 -46.30 18.05
CA GLU A 7 -30.43 -46.76 19.20
C GLU A 7 -28.97 -47.05 18.80
N GLN A 8 -28.75 -47.70 17.65
CA GLN A 8 -27.41 -47.97 17.15
C GLN A 8 -26.66 -46.68 16.79
N VAL A 9 -27.35 -45.68 16.24
CA VAL A 9 -26.75 -44.37 15.95
C VAL A 9 -26.32 -43.65 17.24
N ALA A 10 -27.12 -43.75 18.30
CA ALA A 10 -26.79 -43.15 19.60
C ALA A 10 -25.60 -43.86 20.27
N ASP A 11 -25.51 -45.19 20.16
CA ASP A 11 -24.39 -45.97 20.71
C ASP A 11 -23.07 -45.68 19.96
N VAL A 12 -23.13 -45.52 18.63
CA VAL A 12 -21.97 -45.07 17.83
C VAL A 12 -21.53 -43.68 18.27
N ALA A 13 -22.45 -42.72 18.35
CA ALA A 13 -22.13 -41.35 18.75
C ALA A 13 -21.50 -41.28 20.15
N ALA A 14 -22.04 -42.01 21.13
CA ALA A 14 -21.50 -42.07 22.47
C ALA A 14 -20.10 -42.72 22.53
N SER A 15 -19.83 -43.69 21.65
CA SER A 15 -18.52 -44.36 21.60
C SER A 15 -17.47 -43.49 20.91
N VAL A 16 -17.86 -42.76 19.86
CA VAL A 16 -17.00 -41.76 19.19
C VAL A 16 -16.68 -40.60 20.14
N ASP A 17 -17.67 -40.11 20.90
CA ASP A 17 -17.49 -39.08 21.93
C ASP A 17 -16.58 -39.56 23.09
N ALA A 18 -16.48 -40.88 23.29
CA ALA A 18 -15.54 -41.51 24.21
C ALA A 18 -14.16 -41.82 23.61
N GLY A 19 -13.91 -41.40 22.36
CA GLY A 19 -12.61 -41.51 21.67
C GLY A 19 -12.41 -42.79 20.86
N ALA A 20 -13.46 -43.55 20.56
CA ALA A 20 -13.35 -44.69 19.64
C ALA A 20 -13.38 -44.23 18.18
N SER A 21 -12.60 -44.89 17.31
CA SER A 21 -12.66 -44.65 15.88
C SER A 21 -14.09 -44.92 15.35
N PRO A 22 -14.63 -44.10 14.43
CA PRO A 22 -16.02 -44.25 13.98
C PRO A 22 -16.34 -45.62 13.37
N SER A 23 -15.37 -46.29 12.74
CA SER A 23 -15.51 -47.65 12.21
C SER A 23 -15.61 -48.71 13.31
N ASP A 24 -14.80 -48.60 14.36
CA ASP A 24 -14.83 -49.47 15.53
C ASP A 24 -16.12 -49.26 16.35
N ALA A 25 -16.52 -48.00 16.55
CA ALA A 25 -17.78 -47.64 17.17
C ALA A 25 -18.99 -48.23 16.40
N ALA A 26 -18.93 -48.19 15.06
CA ALA A 26 -19.96 -48.78 14.20
C ALA A 26 -19.99 -50.31 14.27
N ALA A 27 -18.83 -50.96 14.36
CA ALA A 27 -18.74 -52.41 14.52
C ALA A 27 -19.30 -52.86 15.89
N ASP A 28 -18.97 -52.13 16.95
CA ASP A 28 -19.41 -52.43 18.32
C ASP A 28 -20.91 -52.17 18.55
N ALA A 29 -21.48 -51.19 17.85
CA ALA A 29 -22.93 -50.96 17.79
C ALA A 29 -23.69 -51.99 16.93
N GLY A 30 -22.97 -52.99 16.38
CA GLY A 30 -23.54 -54.11 15.65
C GLY A 30 -24.07 -53.74 14.26
N LEU A 31 -23.52 -52.71 13.62
CA LEU A 31 -23.85 -52.39 12.23
C LEU A 31 -23.37 -53.50 11.28
N SER A 32 -24.06 -53.64 10.15
CA SER A 32 -23.63 -54.55 9.08
C SER A 32 -22.28 -54.11 8.50
N SER A 33 -21.48 -55.06 7.99
CA SER A 33 -20.18 -54.74 7.38
C SER A 33 -20.27 -53.73 6.24
N SER A 34 -21.38 -53.70 5.49
CA SER A 34 -21.65 -52.69 4.45
C SER A 34 -21.93 -51.30 5.02
N ALA A 35 -22.50 -51.21 6.22
CA ALA A 35 -22.73 -49.94 6.89
C ALA A 35 -21.46 -49.43 7.60
N VAL A 36 -20.61 -50.33 8.11
CA VAL A 36 -19.28 -49.96 8.63
C VAL A 36 -18.38 -49.42 7.50
N ALA A 37 -18.35 -50.08 6.35
CA ALA A 37 -17.60 -49.59 5.18
C ALA A 37 -18.11 -48.22 4.68
N ALA A 38 -19.41 -47.96 4.76
CA ALA A 38 -19.97 -46.65 4.43
C ALA A 38 -19.59 -45.56 5.47
N VAL A 39 -19.38 -45.94 6.74
CA VAL A 39 -18.83 -45.03 7.76
C VAL A 39 -17.35 -44.74 7.46
N GLU A 40 -16.57 -45.73 7.05
CA GLU A 40 -15.17 -45.53 6.64
C GLU A 40 -15.04 -44.63 5.41
N ASP A 41 -15.88 -44.82 4.38
CA ASP A 41 -15.91 -43.94 3.19
C ASP A 41 -16.30 -42.49 3.56
N VAL A 42 -17.24 -42.31 4.49
CA VAL A 42 -17.64 -40.97 4.97
C VAL A 42 -16.55 -40.34 5.82
N VAL A 43 -15.84 -41.11 6.65
CA VAL A 43 -14.70 -40.61 7.44
C VAL A 43 -13.52 -40.26 6.53
N ALA A 44 -13.27 -41.03 5.47
CA ALA A 44 -12.23 -40.75 4.49
C ALA A 44 -12.56 -39.57 3.56
N ALA A 45 -13.84 -39.25 3.38
CA ALA A 45 -14.32 -38.13 2.58
C ALA A 45 -14.69 -36.89 3.42
N ALA A 46 -14.69 -37.00 4.74
CA ALA A 46 -14.87 -35.85 5.63
C ALA A 46 -13.57 -35.04 5.64
N PRO A 47 -13.62 -33.71 5.53
CA PRO A 47 -12.45 -32.88 5.82
C PRO A 47 -12.00 -33.22 7.24
N SER A 48 -10.72 -33.52 7.40
CA SER A 48 -10.16 -33.96 8.67
C SER A 48 -10.33 -32.81 9.68
N ALA A 49 -11.22 -32.95 10.64
CA ALA A 49 -11.35 -32.00 11.76
C ALA A 49 -10.18 -32.06 12.75
N ASP A 50 -9.20 -32.92 12.46
CA ASP A 50 -7.93 -33.13 13.15
C ASP A 50 -6.74 -32.91 12.17
N ALA A 51 -6.99 -32.27 11.03
CA ALA A 51 -5.94 -31.44 10.46
C ALA A 51 -5.85 -30.24 11.39
N GLU A 52 -5.06 -30.39 12.46
CA GLU A 52 -4.26 -29.24 12.86
C GLU A 52 -3.65 -28.70 11.55
N PRO A 53 -3.69 -27.38 11.30
CA PRO A 53 -2.85 -26.85 10.23
C PRO A 53 -1.49 -27.49 10.46
N THR A 54 -0.94 -28.11 9.41
CA THR A 54 0.48 -28.41 9.46
C THR A 54 1.13 -27.05 9.57
N THR A 55 1.29 -26.57 10.79
CA THR A 55 2.42 -25.75 11.16
C THR A 55 3.62 -26.66 10.87
N THR A 56 4.03 -26.68 9.60
CA THR A 56 5.43 -26.41 9.33
C THR A 56 5.84 -25.35 10.33
N ASP A 57 6.89 -25.61 11.12
CA ASP A 57 7.56 -24.56 11.87
C ASP A 57 7.76 -23.39 10.89
N SER A 58 6.85 -22.42 10.91
CA SER A 58 6.60 -21.42 9.84
C SER A 58 7.45 -20.18 10.04
N SER A 59 8.32 -20.18 11.04
CA SER A 59 9.13 -19.01 11.37
C SER A 59 10.17 -18.68 10.31
N ASP A 60 10.40 -19.57 9.33
CA ASP A 60 11.39 -19.38 8.25
C ASP A 60 10.74 -19.46 6.84
N ALA A 61 9.42 -19.65 6.73
CA ALA A 61 8.78 -19.70 5.42
C ALA A 61 8.52 -18.29 4.91
N THR A 62 8.97 -17.99 3.70
CA THR A 62 8.69 -16.71 3.03
C THR A 62 7.22 -16.59 2.68
N GLN A 63 6.74 -15.36 2.46
CA GLN A 63 5.36 -15.13 2.03
C GLN A 63 5.04 -15.83 0.72
N GLY A 64 5.96 -15.81 -0.25
CA GLY A 64 5.80 -16.52 -1.51
C GLY A 64 5.66 -18.03 -1.33
N GLU A 65 6.41 -18.62 -0.40
CA GLU A 65 6.27 -20.04 -0.05
C GLU A 65 4.91 -20.36 0.59
N VAL A 66 4.41 -19.49 1.49
CA VAL A 66 3.08 -19.62 2.08
C VAL A 66 2.00 -19.52 1.00
N ALA A 67 2.09 -18.50 0.14
CA ALA A 67 1.16 -18.27 -0.96
C ALA A 67 1.14 -19.44 -1.96
N ALA A 68 2.31 -19.96 -2.32
CA ALA A 68 2.45 -21.11 -3.20
C ALA A 68 1.83 -22.37 -2.61
N ALA A 69 2.06 -22.64 -1.31
CA ALA A 69 1.43 -23.76 -0.62
C ALA A 69 -0.09 -23.64 -0.61
N ALA A 70 -0.61 -22.46 -0.25
CA ALA A 70 -2.04 -22.15 -0.26
C ALA A 70 -2.64 -22.32 -1.66
N ALA A 71 -1.93 -21.90 -2.72
CA ALA A 71 -2.38 -22.04 -4.09
C ALA A 71 -2.53 -23.51 -4.49
N VAL A 72 -1.57 -24.36 -4.11
CA VAL A 72 -1.64 -25.81 -4.36
C VAL A 72 -2.82 -26.44 -3.63
N ASP A 73 -3.06 -26.05 -2.39
CA ASP A 73 -4.20 -26.55 -1.59
C ASP A 73 -5.55 -26.09 -2.16
N ALA A 74 -5.60 -24.87 -2.70
CA ALA A 74 -6.73 -24.34 -3.47
C ALA A 74 -6.89 -25.01 -4.86
N GLY A 75 -5.98 -25.90 -5.25
CA GLY A 75 -6.04 -26.71 -6.47
C GLY A 75 -5.36 -26.09 -7.70
N ALA A 76 -4.43 -25.14 -7.50
CA ALA A 76 -3.52 -24.69 -8.55
C ALA A 76 -2.52 -25.79 -8.94
N THR A 77 -1.83 -25.59 -10.06
CA THR A 77 -0.72 -26.47 -10.45
C THR A 77 0.58 -26.03 -9.77
N GLU A 78 1.53 -26.95 -9.60
CA GLU A 78 2.88 -26.63 -9.09
C GLU A 78 3.53 -25.48 -9.87
N HIS A 79 3.32 -25.40 -11.20
CA HIS A 79 3.86 -24.31 -12.00
C HIS A 79 3.27 -22.94 -11.66
N GLN A 80 1.96 -22.88 -11.36
CA GLN A 80 1.31 -21.63 -10.97
C GLN A 80 1.74 -21.22 -9.56
N ALA A 81 1.92 -22.19 -8.65
CA ALA A 81 2.44 -21.94 -7.32
C ALA A 81 3.88 -21.42 -7.36
N ASP A 82 4.74 -22.00 -8.21
CA ASP A 82 6.10 -21.51 -8.44
C ASP A 82 6.11 -20.07 -9.00
N GLU A 83 5.19 -19.74 -9.92
CA GLU A 83 5.03 -18.39 -10.47
C GLU A 83 4.56 -17.39 -9.40
N ILE A 84 3.67 -17.79 -8.49
CA ILE A 84 3.20 -16.94 -7.39
C ILE A 84 4.33 -16.66 -6.40
N ALA A 85 5.09 -17.67 -5.98
CA ALA A 85 6.21 -17.48 -5.06
C ALA A 85 7.26 -16.53 -5.65
N ASP A 86 7.63 -16.72 -6.92
CA ASP A 86 8.62 -15.87 -7.59
C ASP A 86 8.16 -14.41 -7.68
N ALA A 87 6.88 -14.18 -7.98
CA ALA A 87 6.33 -12.84 -8.06
C ALA A 87 6.32 -12.12 -6.69
N ILE A 88 5.96 -12.82 -5.62
CA ILE A 88 5.93 -12.23 -4.27
C ILE A 88 7.36 -11.98 -3.78
N ASP A 89 8.20 -13.02 -3.74
CA ASP A 89 9.51 -12.94 -3.08
C ASP A 89 10.57 -12.18 -3.90
N ASN A 90 10.46 -12.15 -5.24
CA ASN A 90 11.49 -11.55 -6.10
C ASN A 90 10.99 -10.36 -6.94
N GLU A 91 9.67 -10.17 -7.09
CA GLU A 91 9.11 -9.04 -7.85
C GLU A 91 8.28 -8.09 -6.97
N GLY A 92 8.14 -8.37 -5.67
CA GLY A 92 7.41 -7.51 -4.72
C GLY A 92 5.91 -7.45 -5.00
N ALA A 93 5.34 -8.47 -5.64
CA ALA A 93 3.92 -8.50 -5.96
C ALA A 93 3.07 -8.88 -4.74
N SER A 94 1.90 -8.27 -4.58
CA SER A 94 0.87 -8.75 -3.64
C SER A 94 0.40 -10.17 -3.99
N ALA A 95 -0.06 -10.93 -3.01
CA ALA A 95 -0.61 -12.26 -3.22
C ALA A 95 -1.84 -12.23 -4.14
N ALA A 96 -2.64 -11.15 -4.08
CA ALA A 96 -3.74 -10.91 -4.99
C ALA A 96 -3.28 -10.77 -6.45
N SER A 97 -2.33 -9.88 -6.72
CA SER A 97 -1.83 -9.63 -8.08
C SER A 97 -1.10 -10.86 -8.65
N ALA A 98 -0.21 -11.48 -7.86
CA ALA A 98 0.50 -12.70 -8.21
C ALA A 98 -0.46 -13.86 -8.56
N SER A 99 -1.52 -14.03 -7.75
CA SER A 99 -2.55 -15.06 -8.00
C SER A 99 -3.30 -14.82 -9.32
N ILE A 100 -3.66 -13.57 -9.61
CA ILE A 100 -4.36 -13.21 -10.85
C ILE A 100 -3.48 -13.47 -12.06
N ASP A 101 -2.22 -13.08 -12.01
CA ASP A 101 -1.27 -13.23 -13.12
C ASP A 101 -0.90 -14.68 -13.39
N ALA A 102 -0.78 -15.51 -12.35
CA ALA A 102 -0.68 -16.96 -12.45
C ALA A 102 -1.97 -17.63 -12.94
N GLY A 103 -3.06 -16.88 -13.13
CA GLY A 103 -4.30 -17.33 -13.74
C GLY A 103 -5.19 -18.16 -12.82
N LEU A 104 -5.12 -17.93 -11.51
CA LEU A 104 -6.01 -18.55 -10.53
C LEU A 104 -7.44 -18.03 -10.71
N THR A 105 -8.41 -18.83 -10.29
CA THR A 105 -9.80 -18.35 -10.19
C THR A 105 -9.97 -17.44 -8.97
N ASN A 106 -10.97 -16.55 -8.99
CA ASN A 106 -11.21 -15.63 -7.87
C ASN A 106 -11.33 -16.33 -6.51
N SER A 107 -11.94 -17.52 -6.46
CA SER A 107 -12.05 -18.28 -5.21
C SER A 107 -10.70 -18.82 -4.74
N GLN A 108 -9.84 -19.24 -5.66
CA GLN A 108 -8.50 -19.72 -5.33
C GLN A 108 -7.61 -18.57 -4.87
N ALA A 109 -7.64 -17.44 -5.58
CA ALA A 109 -6.91 -16.24 -5.18
C ALA A 109 -7.35 -15.74 -3.79
N ALA A 110 -8.65 -15.75 -3.49
CA ALA A 110 -9.14 -15.40 -2.16
C ALA A 110 -8.64 -16.35 -1.07
N GLU A 111 -8.53 -17.66 -1.33
CA GLU A 111 -7.95 -18.62 -0.38
C GLU A 111 -6.45 -18.34 -0.15
N VAL A 112 -5.70 -18.00 -1.20
CA VAL A 112 -4.27 -17.64 -1.10
C VAL A 112 -4.08 -16.37 -0.27
N ILE A 113 -4.82 -15.30 -0.58
CA ILE A 113 -4.76 -14.02 0.14
C ILE A 113 -5.04 -14.22 1.63
N THR A 114 -6.11 -14.95 1.97
CA THR A 114 -6.46 -15.21 3.36
C THR A 114 -5.35 -15.96 4.10
N GLU A 115 -4.74 -16.98 3.49
CA GLU A 115 -3.67 -17.74 4.14
C GLU A 115 -2.41 -16.91 4.35
N VAL A 116 -2.01 -16.07 3.37
CA VAL A 116 -0.86 -15.16 3.50
C VAL A 116 -1.08 -14.16 4.63
N VAL A 117 -2.25 -13.53 4.70
CA VAL A 117 -2.57 -12.58 5.77
C VAL A 117 -2.61 -13.28 7.12
N THR A 118 -3.25 -14.44 7.23
CA THR A 118 -3.28 -15.22 8.48
C THR A 118 -1.87 -15.63 8.95
N ALA A 119 -0.94 -15.92 8.03
CA ALA A 119 0.46 -16.19 8.41
C ALA A 119 1.17 -14.95 8.98
N SER A 120 0.73 -13.74 8.62
CA SER A 120 1.29 -12.46 9.10
C SER A 120 0.65 -11.91 10.39
N GLU A 121 -0.51 -12.44 10.80
CA GLU A 121 -1.26 -11.96 11.99
C GLU A 121 -0.45 -12.10 13.30
N ASP A 122 0.39 -13.13 13.40
CA ASP A 122 1.18 -13.43 14.59
C ASP A 122 2.50 -12.62 14.67
N ILE A 123 2.75 -11.70 13.73
CA ILE A 123 3.96 -10.86 13.75
C ILE A 123 3.87 -9.85 14.91
N PRO A 124 4.82 -9.88 15.86
CA PRO A 124 4.84 -8.96 17.00
C PRO A 124 5.13 -7.52 16.58
N SER A 125 4.84 -6.56 17.47
CA SER A 125 5.16 -5.15 17.18
C SER A 125 6.67 -4.92 17.11
N GLN A 126 7.10 -3.88 16.40
CA GLN A 126 8.53 -3.55 16.31
C GLN A 126 9.19 -3.35 17.67
N GLY A 127 8.53 -2.68 18.60
CA GLY A 127 9.08 -2.49 19.93
C GLY A 127 9.23 -3.80 20.70
N GLU A 128 8.41 -4.82 20.42
CA GLU A 128 8.62 -6.18 20.94
C GLU A 128 9.80 -6.88 20.25
N VAL A 129 9.89 -6.83 18.92
CA VAL A 129 11.01 -7.42 18.17
C VAL A 129 12.34 -6.80 18.56
N ALA A 130 12.43 -5.47 18.61
CA ALA A 130 13.63 -4.73 18.98
C ALA A 130 14.08 -5.07 20.40
N ALA A 131 13.13 -5.24 21.33
CA ALA A 131 13.40 -5.61 22.71
C ALA A 131 13.96 -7.03 22.83
N ASP A 132 13.35 -8.00 22.15
CA ASP A 132 13.80 -9.39 22.13
C ASP A 132 15.17 -9.51 21.44
N ALA A 133 15.38 -8.83 20.32
CA ALA A 133 16.67 -8.75 19.63
C ALA A 133 17.75 -8.13 20.52
N ALA A 134 17.43 -7.04 21.22
CA ALA A 134 18.33 -6.40 22.17
C ALA A 134 18.73 -7.35 23.31
N ALA A 135 17.77 -8.13 23.83
CA ALA A 135 18.03 -9.13 24.86
C ALA A 135 18.98 -10.23 24.35
N ASP A 136 18.79 -10.70 23.12
CA ASP A 136 19.61 -11.74 22.48
C ASP A 136 21.05 -11.29 22.24
N VAL A 137 21.27 -10.01 21.93
CA VAL A 137 22.62 -9.41 21.83
C VAL A 137 23.22 -9.04 23.18
N GLY A 138 22.54 -9.36 24.29
CA GLY A 138 23.05 -9.23 25.65
C GLY A 138 22.85 -7.84 26.28
N ALA A 139 21.86 -7.08 25.82
CA ALA A 139 21.40 -5.89 26.53
C ALA A 139 20.88 -6.26 27.94
N THR A 140 20.92 -5.29 28.85
CA THR A 140 20.31 -5.46 30.19
C THR A 140 18.80 -5.26 30.14
N ASP A 141 18.06 -5.87 31.06
CA ASP A 141 16.59 -5.70 31.16
C ASP A 141 16.15 -4.23 31.11
N ALA A 142 16.92 -3.32 31.73
CA ALA A 142 16.61 -1.89 31.69
C ALA A 142 16.84 -1.24 30.32
N GLN A 143 17.84 -1.70 29.57
CA GLN A 143 18.07 -1.24 28.20
C GLN A 143 17.02 -1.82 27.25
N VAL A 144 16.61 -3.08 27.45
CA VAL A 144 15.53 -3.72 26.70
C VAL A 144 14.22 -2.97 26.88
N ASP A 145 13.84 -2.66 28.13
CA ASP A 145 12.64 -1.87 28.43
C ASP A 145 12.71 -0.46 27.80
N GLU A 146 13.88 0.19 27.85
CA GLU A 146 14.07 1.54 27.29
C GLU A 146 14.06 1.54 25.75
N ILE A 147 14.60 0.51 25.09
CA ILE A 147 14.48 0.32 23.64
C ILE A 147 13.03 0.11 23.26
N LYS A 148 12.32 -0.79 23.94
CA LYS A 148 10.90 -1.06 23.69
C LYS A 148 10.07 0.22 23.78
N ASP A 149 10.21 0.94 24.89
CA ASP A 149 9.49 2.19 25.12
C ASP A 149 9.84 3.22 24.04
N ALA A 150 11.10 3.34 23.61
CA ALA A 150 11.48 4.29 22.56
C ALA A 150 10.82 3.95 21.21
N VAL A 151 10.89 2.67 20.79
CA VAL A 151 10.32 2.21 19.52
C VAL A 151 8.79 2.29 19.53
N ASP A 152 8.13 1.88 20.62
CA ASP A 152 6.68 2.02 20.79
C ASP A 152 6.23 3.51 20.80
N ASN A 153 7.16 4.47 20.95
CA ASN A 153 6.90 5.91 20.85
C ASN A 153 7.45 6.53 19.54
N GLY A 154 7.73 5.72 18.52
CA GLY A 154 8.09 6.18 17.17
C GLY A 154 9.59 6.46 16.95
N ALA A 155 10.48 5.90 17.76
CA ALA A 155 11.91 5.91 17.44
C ALA A 155 12.28 4.69 16.58
N SER A 156 13.20 4.86 15.63
CA SER A 156 13.84 3.73 14.95
C SER A 156 14.55 2.80 15.94
N ALA A 157 14.61 1.50 15.64
CA ALA A 157 15.32 0.52 16.45
C ALA A 157 16.82 0.85 16.52
N ALA A 158 17.39 1.37 15.43
CA ALA A 158 18.75 1.86 15.36
C ALA A 158 19.03 2.96 16.39
N SER A 159 18.22 4.03 16.39
CA SER A 159 18.40 5.17 17.30
C SER A 159 18.19 4.75 18.75
N ALA A 160 17.14 3.97 19.03
CA ALA A 160 16.84 3.44 20.36
C ALA A 160 18.01 2.61 20.91
N ALA A 161 18.58 1.69 20.11
CA ALA A 161 19.70 0.86 20.50
C ALA A 161 20.97 1.69 20.77
N LEU A 162 21.26 2.70 19.96
CA LEU A 162 22.39 3.60 20.13
C LEU A 162 22.26 4.46 21.40
N ASP A 163 21.07 4.97 21.67
CA ASP A 163 20.79 5.83 22.82
C ASP A 163 20.98 5.12 24.17
N VAL A 164 20.60 3.84 24.23
CA VAL A 164 20.86 3.01 25.42
C VAL A 164 22.30 2.49 25.50
N GLY A 165 23.13 2.84 24.51
CA GLY A 165 24.57 2.58 24.49
C GLY A 165 24.95 1.15 24.07
N LEU A 166 24.14 0.50 23.22
CA LEU A 166 24.61 -0.70 22.53
C LEU A 166 25.76 -0.34 21.59
N SER A 167 26.62 -1.32 21.31
CA SER A 167 27.68 -1.14 20.30
C SER A 167 27.12 -1.27 18.89
N ASP A 168 27.78 -0.67 17.90
CA ASP A 168 27.33 -0.71 16.50
C ASP A 168 27.02 -2.14 16.02
N ALA A 169 27.82 -3.13 16.42
CA ALA A 169 27.59 -4.52 16.04
C ALA A 169 26.35 -5.15 16.70
N GLN A 170 25.99 -4.71 17.89
CA GLN A 170 24.74 -5.13 18.55
C GLN A 170 23.56 -4.39 17.93
N THR A 171 23.70 -3.09 17.66
CA THR A 171 22.69 -2.29 16.94
C THR A 171 22.39 -2.88 15.56
N ALA A 172 23.40 -3.26 14.79
CA ALA A 172 23.24 -3.88 13.49
C ALA A 172 22.43 -5.20 13.55
N GLU A 173 22.64 -6.01 14.58
CA GLU A 173 21.87 -7.25 14.78
C GLU A 173 20.42 -6.98 15.25
N VAL A 174 20.20 -5.91 16.03
CA VAL A 174 18.83 -5.48 16.39
C VAL A 174 18.08 -5.01 15.15
N ILE A 175 18.71 -4.19 14.30
CA ILE A 175 18.14 -3.72 13.03
C ILE A 175 17.79 -4.92 12.13
N ASP A 176 18.75 -5.83 11.93
CA ASP A 176 18.57 -7.04 11.09
C ASP A 176 17.34 -7.85 11.50
N GLN A 177 17.15 -8.07 12.81
CA GLN A 177 15.99 -8.81 13.33
C GLN A 177 14.67 -8.04 13.22
N VAL A 178 14.69 -6.72 13.44
CA VAL A 178 13.48 -5.87 13.29
C VAL A 178 13.03 -5.85 11.83
N THR A 179 13.95 -5.60 10.90
CA THR A 179 13.63 -5.57 9.47
C THR A 179 13.22 -6.94 8.96
N SER A 180 13.90 -8.02 9.36
CA SER A 180 13.50 -9.39 8.99
C SER A 180 12.09 -9.76 9.47
N ALA A 181 11.66 -9.24 10.63
CA ALA A 181 10.30 -9.44 11.09
C ALA A 181 9.29 -8.68 10.23
N SER A 182 9.63 -7.47 9.79
CA SER A 182 8.79 -6.66 8.91
C SER A 182 8.66 -7.23 7.49
N ASP A 183 9.66 -7.94 6.98
CA ASP A 183 9.61 -8.57 5.65
C ASP A 183 8.47 -9.61 5.51
N ASN A 184 7.90 -10.06 6.63
CA ASN A 184 6.81 -11.02 6.65
C ASN A 184 5.42 -10.37 6.77
N ILE A 185 5.33 -9.04 6.84
CA ILE A 185 4.06 -8.31 6.92
C ILE A 185 3.34 -8.40 5.58
N ALA A 186 2.05 -8.79 5.60
CA ALA A 186 1.27 -8.88 4.38
C ALA A 186 1.05 -7.50 3.75
N ASP A 187 1.06 -7.47 2.42
CA ASP A 187 0.77 -6.29 1.62
C ASP A 187 -0.60 -5.66 1.99
N PRO A 188 -0.72 -4.32 2.09
CA PRO A 188 -1.97 -3.64 2.42
C PRO A 188 -3.16 -4.04 1.55
N ALA A 189 -2.94 -4.33 0.26
CA ALA A 189 -3.98 -4.79 -0.65
C ALA A 189 -4.51 -6.18 -0.25
N ASP A 190 -3.62 -7.07 0.18
CA ASP A 190 -3.97 -8.40 0.67
C ASP A 190 -4.70 -8.32 2.00
N VAL A 191 -4.19 -7.50 2.94
CA VAL A 191 -4.84 -7.26 4.24
C VAL A 191 -6.25 -6.70 4.05
N ALA A 192 -6.40 -5.69 3.19
CA ALA A 192 -7.70 -5.09 2.90
C ALA A 192 -8.68 -6.11 2.29
N ALA A 193 -8.21 -6.94 1.37
CA ALA A 193 -9.03 -7.99 0.76
C ALA A 193 -9.40 -9.10 1.74
N ALA A 194 -8.48 -9.54 2.60
CA ALA A 194 -8.74 -10.55 3.63
C ALA A 194 -9.76 -10.05 4.66
N ALA A 195 -9.58 -8.83 5.18
CA ALA A 195 -10.52 -8.19 6.09
C ALA A 195 -11.92 -8.01 5.46
N ALA A 196 -11.97 -7.69 4.17
CA ALA A 196 -13.22 -7.62 3.42
C ALA A 196 -13.91 -8.99 3.32
N ILE A 197 -13.16 -10.07 3.08
CA ILE A 197 -13.68 -11.45 3.04
C ILE A 197 -14.25 -11.84 4.41
N GLU A 198 -13.54 -11.56 5.49
CA GLU A 198 -14.01 -11.82 6.86
C GLU A 198 -15.30 -11.05 7.18
N SER A 199 -15.38 -9.81 6.68
CA SER A 199 -16.58 -8.96 6.73
C SER A 199 -17.72 -9.41 5.81
N GLY A 200 -17.54 -10.50 5.05
CA GLY A 200 -18.57 -11.13 4.23
C GLY A 200 -18.63 -10.65 2.78
N ALA A 201 -17.60 -9.96 2.28
CA ALA A 201 -17.48 -9.65 0.87
C ALA A 201 -17.35 -10.92 0.02
N SER A 202 -17.76 -10.83 -1.25
CA SER A 202 -17.48 -11.92 -2.20
C SER A 202 -16.02 -11.89 -2.66
N SER A 203 -15.47 -13.04 -3.09
CA SER A 203 -14.10 -13.10 -3.64
C SER A 203 -13.86 -12.13 -4.79
N SER A 204 -14.89 -11.82 -5.60
CA SER A 204 -14.77 -10.79 -6.64
C SER A 204 -14.63 -9.39 -6.06
N GLN A 205 -15.38 -9.05 -5.02
CA GLN A 205 -15.27 -7.74 -4.36
C GLN A 205 -13.92 -7.60 -3.65
N ALA A 206 -13.46 -8.65 -2.98
CA ALA A 206 -12.15 -8.64 -2.31
C ALA A 206 -11.01 -8.39 -3.30
N LEU A 207 -11.02 -9.04 -4.48
CA LEU A 207 -10.02 -8.80 -5.52
C LEU A 207 -10.18 -7.43 -6.21
N GLU A 208 -11.40 -6.89 -6.30
CA GLU A 208 -11.62 -5.51 -6.74
C GLU A 208 -11.00 -4.51 -5.75
N ILE A 209 -11.09 -4.79 -4.44
CA ILE A 209 -10.46 -3.97 -3.38
C ILE A 209 -8.94 -4.07 -3.46
N ALA A 210 -8.36 -5.28 -3.46
CA ALA A 210 -6.92 -5.47 -3.55
C ALA A 210 -6.34 -4.74 -4.77
N ALA A 211 -6.94 -4.94 -5.94
CA ALA A 211 -6.48 -4.27 -7.15
C ALA A 211 -6.57 -2.74 -7.06
N ALA A 212 -7.58 -2.17 -6.39
CA ALA A 212 -7.65 -0.71 -6.21
C ALA A 212 -6.54 -0.21 -5.28
N VAL A 213 -6.29 -0.91 -4.18
CA VAL A 213 -5.22 -0.58 -3.22
C VAL A 213 -3.84 -0.69 -3.87
N ASP A 214 -3.56 -1.77 -4.63
CA ASP A 214 -2.33 -1.92 -5.41
C ASP A 214 -2.12 -0.77 -6.42
N ASN A 215 -3.20 -0.14 -6.88
CA ASN A 215 -3.14 1.01 -7.80
C ASN A 215 -3.07 2.36 -7.06
N GLY A 216 -2.92 2.35 -5.74
CA GLY A 216 -2.72 3.53 -4.90
C GLY A 216 -4.00 4.17 -4.34
N ASP A 217 -5.16 3.52 -4.46
CA ASP A 217 -6.36 3.97 -3.74
C ASP A 217 -6.24 3.61 -2.25
N SER A 218 -6.77 4.47 -1.37
CA SER A 218 -6.90 4.11 0.05
C SER A 218 -7.82 2.90 0.25
N ALA A 219 -7.56 2.08 1.27
CA ALA A 219 -8.38 0.91 1.58
C ALA A 219 -9.85 1.30 1.84
N ALA A 220 -10.08 2.45 2.47
CA ALA A 220 -11.40 3.02 2.68
C ALA A 220 -12.14 3.33 1.37
N VAL A 221 -11.48 3.96 0.39
CA VAL A 221 -12.06 4.24 -0.93
C VAL A 221 -12.35 2.94 -1.65
N ALA A 222 -11.35 2.06 -1.76
CA ALA A 222 -11.46 0.77 -2.44
C ALA A 222 -12.64 -0.06 -1.90
N ALA A 223 -12.76 -0.20 -0.57
CA ALA A 223 -13.85 -0.92 0.07
C ALA A 223 -15.22 -0.26 -0.19
N THR A 224 -15.30 1.06 -0.13
CA THR A 224 -16.53 1.82 -0.39
C THR A 224 -16.99 1.65 -1.84
N GLU A 225 -16.07 1.71 -2.80
CA GLU A 225 -16.37 1.54 -4.23
C GLU A 225 -16.78 0.11 -4.58
N ALA A 226 -16.18 -0.89 -3.92
CA ALA A 226 -16.60 -2.28 -3.97
C ALA A 226 -17.97 -2.53 -3.32
N GLY A 227 -18.56 -1.51 -2.69
CA GLY A 227 -19.92 -1.52 -2.17
C GLY A 227 -20.07 -2.18 -0.81
N LEU A 228 -19.01 -2.20 0.01
CA LEU A 228 -19.08 -2.67 1.39
C LEU A 228 -19.96 -1.74 2.24
N GLU A 229 -20.58 -2.32 3.27
CA GLU A 229 -21.30 -1.52 4.26
C GLU A 229 -20.30 -0.75 5.13
N PRO A 230 -20.65 0.42 5.68
CA PRO A 230 -19.67 1.26 6.38
C PRO A 230 -19.00 0.62 7.61
N ALA A 231 -19.65 -0.36 8.24
CA ALA A 231 -19.02 -1.11 9.33
C ALA A 231 -17.87 -1.98 8.80
N ALA A 232 -18.09 -2.69 7.69
CA ALA A 232 -17.05 -3.49 7.04
C ALA A 232 -15.90 -2.62 6.49
N VAL A 233 -16.21 -1.40 6.00
CA VAL A 233 -15.16 -0.45 5.60
C VAL A 233 -14.29 -0.06 6.80
N ALA A 234 -14.90 0.20 7.96
CA ALA A 234 -14.14 0.52 9.17
C ALA A 234 -13.27 -0.66 9.63
N ASP A 235 -13.80 -1.89 9.58
CA ASP A 235 -13.04 -3.11 9.92
C ASP A 235 -11.84 -3.28 8.98
N VAL A 236 -12.02 -3.10 7.66
CA VAL A 236 -10.94 -3.15 6.65
C VAL A 236 -9.84 -2.12 6.93
N VAL A 237 -10.22 -0.87 7.21
CA VAL A 237 -9.26 0.21 7.49
C VAL A 237 -8.47 -0.07 8.76
N SER A 238 -9.14 -0.56 9.81
CA SER A 238 -8.47 -0.92 11.06
C SER A 238 -7.43 -2.02 10.87
N GLU A 239 -7.76 -3.09 10.16
CA GLU A 239 -6.80 -4.18 9.90
C GLU A 239 -5.59 -3.73 9.07
N VAL A 240 -5.79 -2.88 8.06
CA VAL A 240 -4.70 -2.31 7.26
C VAL A 240 -3.77 -1.46 8.11
N ILE A 241 -4.31 -0.66 9.03
CA ILE A 241 -3.50 0.17 9.94
C ILE A 241 -2.76 -0.69 10.95
N ASP A 242 -3.43 -1.67 11.56
CA ASP A 242 -2.81 -2.60 12.50
C ASP A 242 -1.67 -3.40 11.84
N SER A 243 -1.76 -3.67 10.54
CA SER A 243 -0.65 -4.23 9.74
C SER A 243 0.46 -3.19 9.50
N ALA A 244 0.10 -1.98 9.08
CA ALA A 244 1.05 -0.90 8.78
C ALA A 244 1.88 -0.45 10.00
N GLU A 245 1.33 -0.54 11.22
CA GLU A 245 2.06 -0.25 12.47
C GLU A 245 3.25 -1.19 12.70
N LYS A 246 3.31 -2.32 12.00
CA LYS A 246 4.42 -3.29 12.08
C LYS A 246 5.54 -2.97 11.08
N VAL A 247 5.31 -2.11 10.08
CA VAL A 247 6.24 -1.80 8.98
C VAL A 247 7.44 -1.00 9.46
N SER A 248 8.64 -1.54 9.26
CA SER A 248 9.91 -0.98 9.75
C SER A 248 10.08 0.51 9.40
N ASP A 249 10.68 1.25 10.33
CA ASP A 249 11.09 2.63 10.09
C ASP A 249 12.07 2.72 8.90
N PRO A 250 11.93 3.71 7.99
CA PRO A 250 12.82 3.89 6.84
C PRO A 250 14.32 3.93 7.19
N ALA A 251 14.69 4.44 8.37
CA ALA A 251 16.08 4.47 8.83
C ALA A 251 16.60 3.07 9.15
N ASP A 252 15.77 2.21 9.75
CA ASP A 252 16.10 0.81 10.02
C ASP A 252 16.24 0.03 8.71
N VAL A 253 15.30 0.18 7.79
CA VAL A 253 15.35 -0.44 6.45
C VAL A 253 16.61 0.00 5.70
N ALA A 254 16.92 1.31 5.69
CA ALA A 254 18.11 1.82 5.03
C ALA A 254 19.41 1.25 5.61
N ALA A 255 19.46 1.08 6.94
CA ALA A 255 20.61 0.51 7.62
C ALA A 255 20.75 -1.00 7.38
N ALA A 256 19.64 -1.76 7.40
CA ALA A 256 19.61 -3.18 7.05
C ALA A 256 20.10 -3.39 5.61
N ALA A 257 19.52 -2.66 4.66
CA ALA A 257 19.92 -2.68 3.25
C ALA A 257 21.40 -2.33 3.06
N ALA A 258 21.92 -1.37 3.83
CA ALA A 258 23.35 -1.05 3.83
C ALA A 258 24.22 -2.24 4.29
N LEU A 259 23.81 -2.96 5.34
CA LEU A 259 24.51 -4.15 5.82
C LEU A 259 24.54 -5.26 4.78
N ASP A 260 23.43 -5.51 4.08
CA ASP A 260 23.33 -6.50 3.00
C ASP A 260 24.22 -6.16 1.82
N ASN A 261 24.40 -4.86 1.56
CA ASN A 261 25.35 -4.34 0.59
C ASN A 261 26.81 -4.31 1.09
N GLY A 262 27.08 -4.91 2.25
CA GLY A 262 28.41 -5.09 2.81
C GLY A 262 28.99 -3.86 3.52
N ALA A 263 28.14 -2.92 3.93
CA ALA A 263 28.54 -1.86 4.84
C ALA A 263 29.02 -2.44 6.18
N THR A 264 29.86 -1.67 6.87
CA THR A 264 30.19 -1.98 8.26
C THR A 264 29.05 -1.56 9.19
N ALA A 265 28.94 -2.18 10.36
CA ALA A 265 27.95 -1.79 11.36
C ALA A 265 27.98 -0.29 11.71
N SER A 266 29.17 0.33 11.76
CA SER A 266 29.28 1.77 11.97
C SER A 266 28.72 2.58 10.81
N GLN A 267 28.91 2.13 9.56
CA GLN A 267 28.33 2.81 8.39
C GLN A 267 26.81 2.67 8.35
N ALA A 268 26.27 1.49 8.69
CA ALA A 268 24.83 1.29 8.79
C ALA A 268 24.20 2.19 9.87
N ALA A 269 24.85 2.31 11.04
CA ALA A 269 24.44 3.25 12.08
C ALA A 269 24.50 4.71 11.62
N ASP A 270 25.56 5.11 10.90
CA ASP A 270 25.68 6.46 10.32
C ASP A 270 24.55 6.74 9.29
N VAL A 271 24.13 5.71 8.52
CA VAL A 271 23.01 5.79 7.57
C VAL A 271 21.70 6.02 8.32
N ALA A 272 21.36 5.15 9.29
CA ALA A 272 20.15 5.30 10.09
C ALA A 272 20.06 6.68 10.76
N GLU A 273 21.12 7.12 11.46
CA GLU A 273 21.14 8.43 12.14
C GLU A 273 20.91 9.59 11.15
N SER A 274 21.40 9.46 9.91
CA SER A 274 21.22 10.48 8.88
C SER A 274 19.80 10.51 8.32
N VAL A 275 19.16 9.34 8.16
CA VAL A 275 17.77 9.21 7.71
C VAL A 275 16.82 9.71 8.79
N ASP A 276 17.01 9.32 10.06
CA ASP A 276 16.25 9.85 11.21
C ASP A 276 16.35 11.37 11.33
N ALA A 277 17.48 11.95 10.92
CA ALA A 277 17.67 13.40 10.89
C ALA A 277 16.96 14.09 9.71
N GLY A 278 16.28 13.34 8.84
CA GLY A 278 15.53 13.80 7.68
C GLY A 278 16.31 13.83 6.37
N SER A 279 17.40 13.08 6.25
CA SER A 279 18.08 12.89 4.95
C SER A 279 17.41 11.76 4.16
N SER A 280 17.50 11.79 2.84
CA SER A 280 17.15 10.60 2.05
C SER A 280 18.09 9.44 2.34
N ALA A 281 17.60 8.21 2.18
CA ALA A 281 18.40 7.00 2.28
C ALA A 281 19.55 7.03 1.24
N ALA A 282 19.28 7.55 0.04
CA ALA A 282 20.31 7.72 -0.98
C ALA A 282 21.48 8.62 -0.53
N ALA A 283 21.16 9.79 0.03
CA ALA A 283 22.16 10.74 0.49
C ALA A 283 22.94 10.19 1.69
N ALA A 284 22.24 9.58 2.64
CA ALA A 284 22.83 8.94 3.81
C ALA A 284 23.83 7.85 3.42
N ALA A 285 23.44 6.94 2.51
CA ALA A 285 24.30 5.88 2.01
C ALA A 285 25.54 6.41 1.26
N ALA A 286 25.35 7.44 0.42
CA ALA A 286 26.45 8.08 -0.29
C ALA A 286 27.46 8.75 0.66
N ASP A 287 26.97 9.43 1.70
CA ASP A 287 27.81 10.07 2.72
C ASP A 287 28.54 9.06 3.60
N ALA A 288 27.91 7.90 3.88
CA ALA A 288 28.55 6.74 4.50
C ALA A 288 29.59 6.04 3.58
N GLY A 289 29.68 6.46 2.31
CA GLY A 289 30.70 6.05 1.36
C GLY A 289 30.42 4.72 0.65
N LEU A 290 29.14 4.33 0.58
CA LEU A 290 28.69 3.18 -0.20
C LEU A 290 28.78 3.50 -1.70
N ASP A 291 28.85 2.45 -2.52
CA ASP A 291 28.88 2.64 -3.98
C ASP A 291 27.47 2.83 -4.56
N THR A 292 27.41 3.27 -5.82
CA THR A 292 26.14 3.65 -6.46
C THR A 292 25.18 2.49 -6.64
N ALA A 293 25.67 1.24 -6.73
CA ALA A 293 24.78 0.08 -6.81
C ALA A 293 24.11 -0.16 -5.46
N ALA A 294 24.88 -0.11 -4.37
CA ALA A 294 24.34 -0.20 -3.02
C ALA A 294 23.37 0.94 -2.70
N VAL A 295 23.67 2.17 -3.13
CA VAL A 295 22.74 3.31 -2.96
C VAL A 295 21.40 3.06 -3.66
N ALA A 296 21.42 2.55 -4.90
CA ALA A 296 20.19 2.25 -5.63
C ALA A 296 19.37 1.14 -4.96
N ASP A 297 20.05 0.09 -4.47
CA ASP A 297 19.42 -1.03 -3.75
C ASP A 297 18.79 -0.57 -2.42
N ILE A 298 19.48 0.27 -1.65
CA ILE A 298 18.94 0.85 -0.41
C ILE A 298 17.68 1.67 -0.66
N VAL A 299 17.70 2.51 -1.70
CA VAL A 299 16.54 3.33 -2.09
C VAL A 299 15.35 2.45 -2.49
N ASP A 300 15.62 1.39 -3.25
CA ASP A 300 14.62 0.41 -3.67
C ASP A 300 13.96 -0.23 -2.45
N GLN A 301 14.74 -0.78 -1.54
CA GLN A 301 14.23 -1.43 -0.32
C GLN A 301 13.45 -0.47 0.59
N VAL A 302 13.95 0.76 0.80
CA VAL A 302 13.24 1.77 1.60
C VAL A 302 11.91 2.17 0.95
N SER A 303 11.88 2.31 -0.38
CA SER A 303 10.65 2.62 -1.10
C SER A 303 9.66 1.45 -1.03
N SER A 304 10.10 0.21 -1.27
CA SER A 304 9.24 -0.97 -1.20
C SER A 304 8.68 -1.21 0.20
N SER A 305 9.48 -0.99 1.26
CA SER A 305 8.95 -1.06 2.62
C SER A 305 7.89 0.00 2.87
N SER A 306 8.03 1.19 2.27
CA SER A 306 7.04 2.26 2.41
C SER A 306 5.72 1.97 1.72
N ASP A 307 5.69 1.09 0.72
CA ASP A 307 4.44 0.69 0.05
C ASP A 307 3.51 -0.09 1.00
N ASN A 308 4.06 -0.68 2.06
CA ASN A 308 3.29 -1.37 3.09
C ASN A 308 2.68 -0.43 4.16
N VAL A 309 3.00 0.87 4.13
CA VAL A 309 2.47 1.84 5.10
C VAL A 309 1.06 2.27 4.69
N ALA A 310 0.16 2.41 5.66
CA ALA A 310 -1.21 2.84 5.41
C ALA A 310 -1.26 4.22 4.72
N ALA A 311 -2.22 4.38 3.81
CA ALA A 311 -2.46 5.65 3.15
C ALA A 311 -2.89 6.72 4.18
N PRO A 312 -2.49 7.99 4.01
CA PRO A 312 -2.87 9.07 4.92
C PRO A 312 -4.38 9.20 5.14
N ALA A 313 -5.19 8.88 4.14
CA ALA A 313 -6.65 8.89 4.24
C ALA A 313 -7.19 7.76 5.12
N ASP A 314 -6.57 6.57 5.11
CA ASP A 314 -6.95 5.46 5.97
C ASP A 314 -6.63 5.78 7.44
N VAL A 315 -5.43 6.31 7.70
CA VAL A 315 -5.04 6.76 9.05
C VAL A 315 -5.99 7.86 9.54
N ALA A 316 -6.31 8.83 8.69
CA ALA A 316 -7.27 9.89 9.02
C ALA A 316 -8.67 9.32 9.31
N ALA A 317 -9.09 8.29 8.59
CA ALA A 317 -10.37 7.62 8.80
C ALA A 317 -10.45 6.94 10.16
N ALA A 318 -9.44 6.13 10.53
CA ALA A 318 -9.38 5.48 11.83
C ALA A 318 -9.33 6.50 12.98
N ALA A 319 -8.50 7.54 12.85
CA ALA A 319 -8.44 8.62 13.82
C ALA A 319 -9.80 9.31 14.03
N ALA A 320 -10.53 9.52 12.94
CA ALA A 320 -11.87 10.10 12.99
C ALA A 320 -12.89 9.14 13.64
N ILE A 321 -12.80 7.84 13.37
CA ILE A 321 -13.63 6.80 14.00
C ILE A 321 -13.42 6.81 15.52
N ASP A 322 -12.17 6.84 15.97
CA ASP A 322 -11.81 6.93 17.39
C ASP A 322 -12.31 8.22 18.05
N ALA A 323 -12.32 9.31 17.29
CA ALA A 323 -12.93 10.57 17.72
C ALA A 323 -14.46 10.55 17.72
N GLY A 324 -15.09 9.46 17.26
CA GLY A 324 -16.54 9.25 17.24
C GLY A 324 -17.25 9.85 16.03
N ALA A 325 -16.56 10.02 14.91
CA ALA A 325 -17.17 10.40 13.63
C ALA A 325 -18.19 9.34 13.17
N SER A 326 -19.22 9.76 12.43
CA SER A 326 -20.11 8.83 11.74
C SER A 326 -19.48 8.30 10.47
N ALA A 327 -19.98 7.17 9.99
CA ALA A 327 -19.59 6.57 8.70
C ALA A 327 -19.58 7.59 7.54
N GLU A 328 -20.61 8.44 7.45
CA GLU A 328 -20.68 9.45 6.41
C GLU A 328 -19.61 10.53 6.57
N GLN A 329 -19.29 10.92 7.80
CA GLN A 329 -18.21 11.88 8.07
C GLN A 329 -16.84 11.29 7.73
N VAL A 330 -16.62 10.01 8.03
CA VAL A 330 -15.38 9.31 7.70
C VAL A 330 -15.20 9.24 6.18
N ALA A 331 -16.23 8.87 5.43
CA ALA A 331 -16.17 8.82 3.97
C ALA A 331 -15.87 10.20 3.35
N ASP A 332 -16.46 11.28 3.90
CA ASP A 332 -16.18 12.65 3.48
C ASP A 332 -14.73 13.06 3.80
N ILE A 333 -14.17 12.66 4.96
CA ILE A 333 -12.77 12.91 5.34
C ILE A 333 -11.82 12.19 4.38
N VAL A 334 -12.00 10.89 4.17
CA VAL A 334 -11.16 10.06 3.28
C VAL A 334 -11.08 10.70 1.89
N THR A 335 -12.23 11.02 1.32
CA THR A 335 -12.31 11.63 -0.02
C THR A 335 -11.56 12.96 -0.10
N ALA A 336 -11.62 13.76 0.96
CA ALA A 336 -10.93 15.04 1.03
C ALA A 336 -9.41 14.87 1.17
N VAL A 337 -8.96 13.97 2.06
CA VAL A 337 -7.53 13.68 2.28
C VAL A 337 -6.90 13.06 1.04
N ASP A 338 -7.57 12.11 0.37
CA ASP A 338 -7.11 11.55 -0.91
C ASP A 338 -7.05 12.62 -2.02
N ALA A 339 -7.89 13.65 -1.95
CA ALA A 339 -7.83 14.80 -2.85
C ALA A 339 -6.71 15.80 -2.49
N GLY A 340 -5.92 15.54 -1.43
CA GLY A 340 -4.81 16.37 -0.96
C GLY A 340 -5.20 17.47 0.01
N GLU A 341 -6.39 17.41 0.63
CA GLU A 341 -6.75 18.29 1.76
C GLU A 341 -6.02 17.86 3.04
N SER A 342 -5.71 18.80 3.94
CA SER A 342 -5.08 18.40 5.21
C SER A 342 -6.08 17.62 6.08
N PRO A 343 -5.64 16.59 6.82
CA PRO A 343 -6.52 15.78 7.66
C PRO A 343 -7.33 16.61 8.68
N SER A 344 -6.72 17.63 9.27
CA SER A 344 -7.40 18.55 10.20
C SER A 344 -8.46 19.43 9.54
N ASP A 345 -8.23 19.93 8.33
CA ASP A 345 -9.21 20.74 7.61
C ASP A 345 -10.39 19.85 7.16
N ALA A 346 -10.10 18.67 6.61
CA ALA A 346 -11.11 17.66 6.26
C ALA A 346 -11.99 17.27 7.46
N ALA A 347 -11.37 16.98 8.62
CA ALA A 347 -12.07 16.66 9.85
C ALA A 347 -12.92 17.84 10.36
N ALA A 348 -12.41 19.07 10.26
CA ALA A 348 -13.15 20.27 10.66
C ALA A 348 -14.37 20.54 9.77
N ASP A 349 -14.26 20.29 8.47
CA ASP A 349 -15.31 20.53 7.48
C ASP A 349 -16.52 19.60 7.67
N VAL A 350 -16.27 18.34 8.07
CA VAL A 350 -17.34 17.42 8.46
C VAL A 350 -17.86 17.67 9.87
N GLY A 351 -17.31 18.65 10.59
CA GLY A 351 -17.82 19.16 11.86
C GLY A 351 -17.27 18.48 13.11
N LEU A 352 -16.12 17.81 13.05
CA LEU A 352 -15.43 17.35 14.25
C LEU A 352 -14.99 18.54 15.12
N SER A 353 -14.80 18.28 16.40
CA SER A 353 -14.28 19.31 17.31
C SER A 353 -12.84 19.65 16.94
N SER A 354 -12.38 20.88 17.20
CA SER A 354 -10.99 21.27 16.91
C SER A 354 -9.95 20.41 17.62
N ALA A 355 -10.29 19.82 18.78
CA ALA A 355 -9.40 18.89 19.47
C ALA A 355 -9.31 17.54 18.75
N ALA A 356 -10.42 17.08 18.17
CA ALA A 356 -10.45 15.85 17.41
C ALA A 356 -9.78 16.01 16.04
N ALA A 357 -10.03 17.11 15.33
CA ALA A 357 -9.34 17.43 14.08
C ALA A 357 -7.81 17.53 14.26
N ALA A 358 -7.35 18.12 15.37
CA ALA A 358 -5.92 18.15 15.69
C ALA A 358 -5.35 16.77 16.06
N ALA A 359 -6.15 15.87 16.64
CA ALA A 359 -5.73 14.51 16.93
C ALA A 359 -5.63 13.67 15.64
N VAL A 360 -6.56 13.88 14.70
CA VAL A 360 -6.50 13.26 13.36
C VAL A 360 -5.23 13.68 12.62
N GLU A 361 -4.91 14.98 12.59
CA GLU A 361 -3.65 15.45 12.00
C GLU A 361 -2.43 14.82 12.67
N ALA A 362 -2.40 14.80 14.01
CA ALA A 362 -1.26 14.25 14.73
C ALA A 362 -1.02 12.76 14.44
N GLN A 363 -2.09 11.95 14.32
CA GLN A 363 -1.94 10.54 13.97
C GLN A 363 -1.44 10.34 12.53
N VAL A 364 -1.90 11.16 11.59
CA VAL A 364 -1.41 11.10 10.20
C VAL A 364 0.06 11.56 10.13
N GLU A 365 0.44 12.59 10.90
CA GLU A 365 1.83 13.02 11.02
C GLU A 365 2.70 11.91 11.64
N ASP A 366 2.26 11.28 12.73
CA ASP A 366 2.99 10.17 13.38
C ASP A 366 3.14 8.97 12.43
N SER A 367 2.11 8.64 11.63
CA SER A 367 2.20 7.57 10.63
C SER A 367 3.07 7.93 9.42
N ALA A 368 3.27 9.22 9.14
CA ALA A 368 4.11 9.67 8.03
C ALA A 368 5.60 9.41 8.28
N ASP A 369 6.01 9.21 9.53
CA ASP A 369 7.40 8.92 9.88
C ASP A 369 7.86 7.56 9.30
N ASN A 370 6.93 6.62 9.07
CA ASN A 370 7.23 5.34 8.42
C ASN A 370 7.26 5.41 6.89
N HIS A 371 6.86 6.53 6.27
CA HIS A 371 6.90 6.69 4.81
C HIS A 371 8.30 7.04 4.31
N ALA A 372 8.68 6.48 3.16
CA ALA A 372 9.94 6.82 2.52
C ALA A 372 10.01 8.32 2.18
N PRO A 373 11.18 8.96 2.34
CA PRO A 373 11.38 10.33 1.91
C PRO A 373 11.06 10.51 0.42
N ALA A 374 10.46 11.65 0.05
CA ALA A 374 10.08 11.94 -1.34
C ALA A 374 11.24 11.85 -2.35
N ALA A 375 12.47 12.10 -1.89
CA ALA A 375 13.67 11.93 -2.72
C ALA A 375 13.94 10.45 -3.06
N ASP A 376 13.74 9.55 -2.10
CA ASP A 376 13.91 8.11 -2.28
C ASP A 376 12.80 7.57 -3.18
N VAL A 377 11.54 7.94 -2.94
CA VAL A 377 10.39 7.57 -3.80
C VAL A 377 10.61 8.01 -5.26
N ALA A 378 11.10 9.24 -5.48
CA ALA A 378 11.40 9.73 -6.84
C ALA A 378 12.55 8.96 -7.51
N ALA A 379 13.52 8.53 -6.71
CA ALA A 379 14.68 7.79 -7.18
C ALA A 379 14.35 6.32 -7.47
N ALA A 380 13.51 5.67 -6.66
CA ALA A 380 12.94 4.35 -6.93
C ALA A 380 12.11 4.36 -8.23
N ALA A 381 11.19 5.32 -8.37
CA ALA A 381 10.42 5.49 -9.60
C ALA A 381 11.30 5.71 -10.86
N ALA A 382 12.46 6.36 -10.68
CA ALA A 382 13.44 6.49 -11.75
C ALA A 382 14.11 5.14 -12.09
N ALA A 383 14.44 4.33 -11.08
CA ALA A 383 14.98 2.98 -11.23
C ALA A 383 14.01 2.07 -12.01
N ASP A 384 12.73 2.06 -11.65
CA ASP A 384 11.65 1.32 -12.35
C ASP A 384 11.44 1.76 -13.79
N ALA A 385 11.75 3.02 -14.06
CA ALA A 385 11.74 3.57 -15.40
C ALA A 385 13.01 3.21 -16.21
N GLY A 386 13.93 2.45 -15.62
CA GLY A 386 15.16 1.96 -16.23
C GLY A 386 16.36 2.91 -16.12
N ALA A 387 16.37 3.80 -15.13
CA ALA A 387 17.53 4.63 -14.83
C ALA A 387 18.72 3.77 -14.38
N SER A 388 19.96 4.22 -14.66
CA SER A 388 21.14 3.58 -14.09
C SER A 388 21.31 3.96 -12.61
N PRO A 389 22.06 3.18 -11.80
CA PRO A 389 22.30 3.51 -10.39
C PRO A 389 22.88 4.92 -10.18
N GLU A 390 23.73 5.40 -11.09
CA GLU A 390 24.21 6.79 -11.03
C GLU A 390 23.10 7.82 -11.23
N GLN A 391 22.12 7.53 -12.10
CA GLN A 391 21.00 8.43 -12.36
C GLN A 391 20.00 8.43 -11.19
N VAL A 392 19.79 7.28 -10.56
CA VAL A 392 18.97 7.15 -9.33
C VAL A 392 19.56 8.04 -8.22
N ALA A 393 20.86 7.93 -7.96
CA ALA A 393 21.55 8.77 -6.98
C ALA A 393 21.49 10.27 -7.34
N ASP A 394 21.64 10.63 -8.62
CA ASP A 394 21.52 12.01 -9.08
C ASP A 394 20.09 12.58 -8.90
N VAL A 395 19.05 11.76 -9.09
CA VAL A 395 17.64 12.14 -8.86
C VAL A 395 17.40 12.41 -7.39
N ALA A 396 17.73 11.46 -6.50
CA ALA A 396 17.53 11.61 -5.06
C ALA A 396 18.22 12.88 -4.53
N ALA A 397 19.50 13.06 -4.87
CA ALA A 397 20.28 14.23 -4.43
C ALA A 397 19.71 15.56 -4.93
N SER A 398 19.09 15.58 -6.11
CA SER A 398 18.46 16.78 -6.67
C SER A 398 17.13 17.09 -5.96
N VAL A 399 16.32 16.06 -5.67
CA VAL A 399 15.07 16.22 -4.91
C VAL A 399 15.35 16.67 -3.48
N ASP A 400 16.37 16.11 -2.82
CA ASP A 400 16.85 16.57 -1.50
C ASP A 400 17.30 18.03 -1.52
N ALA A 401 17.89 18.48 -2.63
CA ALA A 401 18.24 19.88 -2.82
C ALA A 401 17.03 20.79 -3.08
N GLY A 402 15.82 20.24 -3.14
CA GLY A 402 14.55 20.93 -3.33
C GLY A 402 14.10 21.06 -4.78
N ALA A 403 14.65 20.25 -5.71
CA ALA A 403 14.12 20.16 -7.07
C ALA A 403 12.80 19.40 -7.08
N SER A 404 11.95 19.67 -8.08
CA SER A 404 10.79 18.81 -8.32
C SER A 404 11.24 17.44 -8.86
N PRO A 405 10.52 16.33 -8.59
CA PRO A 405 10.89 15.00 -9.09
C PRO A 405 11.10 14.95 -10.61
N SER A 406 10.27 15.65 -11.38
CA SER A 406 10.36 15.69 -12.85
C SER A 406 11.56 16.52 -13.34
N ASP A 407 11.88 17.64 -12.69
CA ASP A 407 13.10 18.41 -12.98
C ASP A 407 14.37 17.62 -12.62
N ALA A 408 14.36 16.93 -11.48
CA ALA A 408 15.45 16.06 -11.05
C ALA A 408 15.71 14.93 -12.05
N ALA A 409 14.65 14.23 -12.48
CA ALA A 409 14.74 13.20 -13.51
C ALA A 409 15.26 13.75 -14.85
N ALA A 410 14.80 14.94 -15.25
CA ALA A 410 15.25 15.59 -16.48
C ALA A 410 16.74 15.97 -16.42
N ASP A 411 17.20 16.51 -15.29
CA ASP A 411 18.60 16.89 -15.08
C ASP A 411 19.54 15.68 -14.99
N ALA A 412 19.06 14.56 -14.43
CA ALA A 412 19.71 13.25 -14.46
C ALA A 412 19.72 12.60 -15.87
N GLY A 413 19.06 13.22 -16.85
CA GLY A 413 19.09 12.82 -18.25
C GLY A 413 18.17 11.64 -18.60
N LEU A 414 17.10 11.43 -17.82
CA LEU A 414 16.10 10.40 -18.11
C LEU A 414 15.33 10.70 -19.41
N SER A 415 14.74 9.64 -19.97
CA SER A 415 13.85 9.77 -21.13
C SER A 415 12.53 10.45 -20.73
N LEU A 416 11.83 11.09 -21.68
CA LEU A 416 10.51 11.70 -21.39
C LEU A 416 9.48 10.69 -20.86
N SER A 417 9.55 9.43 -21.31
CA SER A 417 8.70 8.36 -20.78
C SER A 417 9.05 7.98 -19.35
N ALA A 418 10.33 8.06 -18.97
CA ALA A 418 10.77 7.79 -17.62
C ALA A 418 10.43 8.94 -16.66
N ILE A 419 10.59 10.19 -17.11
CA ILE A 419 10.17 11.39 -16.36
C ILE A 419 8.67 11.34 -16.08
N ALA A 420 7.85 10.92 -17.05
CA ALA A 420 6.41 10.79 -16.86
C ALA A 420 6.04 9.76 -15.78
N LYS A 421 6.76 8.64 -15.69
CA LYS A 421 6.56 7.65 -14.62
C LYS A 421 6.92 8.21 -13.25
N VAL A 422 8.06 8.92 -13.14
CA VAL A 422 8.46 9.58 -11.89
C VAL A 422 7.43 10.63 -11.46
N GLU A 423 6.82 11.34 -12.41
CA GLU A 423 5.76 12.33 -12.12
C GLU A 423 4.42 11.68 -11.73
N GLU A 424 4.13 10.49 -12.25
CA GLU A 424 2.90 9.73 -11.97
C GLU A 424 2.78 9.35 -10.49
N VAL A 425 3.90 8.92 -9.87
CA VAL A 425 3.96 8.51 -8.46
C VAL A 425 3.56 9.63 -7.48
N PHE A 426 3.77 10.90 -7.83
CA PHE A 426 3.45 12.04 -6.94
C PHE A 426 2.10 12.71 -7.27
N GLY A 427 1.15 11.97 -7.84
CA GLY A 427 -0.21 12.47 -8.07
C GLY A 427 -0.36 13.33 -9.33
N GLY A 428 0.45 13.07 -10.36
CA GLY A 428 0.24 13.63 -11.69
C GLY A 428 -0.91 12.94 -12.42
N SER A 429 -2.17 13.33 -12.16
CA SER A 429 -3.21 13.22 -13.21
C SER A 429 -2.57 13.70 -14.53
N PRO A 430 -2.61 12.91 -15.63
CA PRO A 430 -1.75 13.15 -16.78
C PRO A 430 -1.87 14.60 -17.20
N ALA A 431 -0.77 15.34 -16.97
CA ALA A 431 -0.74 16.77 -17.20
C ALA A 431 -1.16 16.99 -18.66
N ILE A 432 -2.36 17.54 -18.85
CA ILE A 432 -2.70 18.23 -20.09
C ILE A 432 -1.66 19.33 -20.17
N SER A 433 -0.61 19.09 -20.98
CA SER A 433 0.52 19.98 -21.23
C SER A 433 0.14 21.44 -21.06
N HIS A 434 0.49 22.00 -19.90
CA HIS A 434 0.39 23.44 -19.66
C HIS A 434 1.65 24.07 -20.23
N ASP A 435 1.57 24.57 -21.46
CA ASP A 435 2.58 25.49 -21.97
C ASP A 435 2.64 26.74 -21.05
N VAL A 436 3.81 27.38 -20.98
CA VAL A 436 4.34 28.28 -19.94
C VAL A 436 3.58 29.62 -19.77
N ASN A 437 2.28 29.66 -20.06
CA ASN A 437 1.37 30.78 -19.82
C ASN A 437 -0.05 30.35 -19.39
N GLY A 438 -0.28 29.09 -18.99
CA GLY A 438 -1.53 28.67 -18.33
C GLY A 438 -2.77 28.80 -19.22
N ILE A 439 -2.67 28.48 -20.52
CA ILE A 439 -3.83 28.39 -21.41
C ILE A 439 -3.96 26.94 -21.88
N GLU A 440 -5.08 26.31 -21.49
CA GLU A 440 -5.50 24.99 -21.96
C GLU A 440 -5.68 24.99 -23.49
N LEU A 441 -5.06 24.04 -24.19
CA LEU A 441 -5.24 23.85 -25.64
C LEU A 441 -6.61 23.23 -25.90
N ALA A 442 -7.43 23.88 -26.73
CA ALA A 442 -8.80 23.45 -26.99
C ALA A 442 -8.88 22.03 -27.59
N GLY A 443 -9.31 21.06 -26.78
CA GLY A 443 -9.76 19.73 -27.19
C GLY A 443 -11.27 19.66 -27.43
N GLU A 444 -11.77 18.53 -27.94
CA GLU A 444 -13.18 18.32 -28.30
C GLU A 444 -14.16 18.55 -27.12
N HIS A 445 -13.67 18.47 -25.88
CA HIS A 445 -14.44 18.64 -24.66
C HIS A 445 -14.67 20.10 -24.23
N ASN A 446 -13.90 21.07 -24.76
CA ASN A 446 -13.98 22.49 -24.40
C ASN A 446 -14.47 23.39 -25.56
N MET A 447 -15.13 22.80 -26.57
CA MET A 447 -15.88 23.56 -27.58
C MET A 447 -17.39 23.51 -27.30
N PRO A 448 -18.06 24.67 -27.08
CA PRO A 448 -19.51 24.70 -26.88
C PRO A 448 -20.26 24.21 -28.14
N ASP A 449 -21.16 23.24 -27.98
CA ASP A 449 -22.03 22.75 -29.05
C ASP A 449 -23.08 23.82 -29.43
N VAL A 450 -22.94 24.40 -30.63
CA VAL A 450 -23.67 25.60 -31.06
C VAL A 450 -25.10 25.29 -31.55
N TYR A 451 -25.61 24.05 -31.43
CA TYR A 451 -26.86 23.66 -32.08
C TYR A 451 -28.00 23.10 -31.22
N THR A 452 -27.99 23.26 -29.89
CA THR A 452 -29.16 22.85 -29.08
C THR A 452 -29.79 23.99 -28.26
N THR A 453 -31.06 24.25 -28.59
CA THR A 453 -32.12 24.88 -27.77
C THR A 453 -32.14 26.40 -27.54
N TYR A 454 -32.76 27.10 -28.51
CA TYR A 454 -33.44 28.38 -28.32
C TYR A 454 -34.93 28.15 -27.97
N THR A 455 -35.37 28.45 -26.74
CA THR A 455 -36.79 28.80 -26.45
C THR A 455 -36.95 29.69 -25.20
N THR A 456 -37.23 30.97 -25.46
CA THR A 456 -38.01 32.01 -24.69
C THR A 456 -37.74 32.33 -23.20
N PRO A 457 -37.56 33.63 -22.83
CA PRO A 457 -37.17 34.10 -21.48
C PRO A 457 -38.34 34.68 -20.64
N PRO A 458 -38.13 34.95 -19.33
CA PRO A 458 -38.79 36.06 -18.64
C PRO A 458 -37.82 37.15 -18.14
N SER A 459 -38.43 38.27 -17.78
CA SER A 459 -38.00 39.67 -17.70
C SER A 459 -37.27 40.14 -16.42
N TYR A 460 -36.30 41.05 -16.62
CA TYR A 460 -35.90 42.27 -15.85
C TYR A 460 -36.09 42.33 -14.31
N ASN A 461 -35.05 42.71 -13.53
CA ASN A 461 -34.69 44.13 -13.28
C ASN A 461 -33.40 44.35 -12.40
N GLU A 462 -32.51 45.23 -12.90
CA GLU A 462 -31.59 46.21 -12.25
C GLU A 462 -30.37 45.88 -11.32
N THR A 463 -29.19 46.17 -11.90
CA THR A 463 -27.75 46.46 -11.54
C THR A 463 -27.41 47.45 -10.40
N PRO A 464 -26.11 47.74 -10.00
CA PRO A 464 -24.75 47.21 -10.36
C PRO A 464 -23.77 47.00 -9.15
N ALA A 465 -22.49 46.58 -9.18
CA ALA A 465 -21.56 45.75 -9.98
C ALA A 465 -20.28 45.53 -9.10
N PRO A 466 -19.48 44.47 -9.36
CA PRO A 466 -18.13 44.73 -9.89
C PRO A 466 -17.88 43.99 -11.21
N LYS A 467 -17.03 44.59 -12.06
CA LYS A 467 -16.75 44.14 -13.43
C LYS A 467 -15.92 42.85 -13.44
N SER A 468 -16.56 41.72 -13.74
CA SER A 468 -15.86 40.46 -14.00
C SER A 468 -15.02 40.55 -15.28
N THR A 469 -13.98 39.71 -15.33
CA THR A 469 -13.02 39.51 -16.43
C THR A 469 -13.71 39.32 -17.80
N PHE A 470 -14.93 38.79 -17.80
CA PHE A 470 -15.76 38.58 -18.98
C PHE A 470 -16.19 39.89 -19.68
N GLY A 471 -16.46 40.96 -18.91
CA GLY A 471 -16.84 42.26 -19.48
C GLY A 471 -15.69 42.93 -20.24
N ARG A 472 -14.44 42.73 -19.78
CA ARG A 472 -13.26 43.26 -20.48
C ARG A 472 -12.98 42.51 -21.78
N ILE A 473 -13.29 41.21 -21.82
CA ILE A 473 -13.16 40.38 -23.03
C ILE A 473 -14.18 40.82 -24.08
N ILE A 474 -15.44 41.06 -23.68
CA ILE A 474 -16.47 41.55 -24.62
C ILE A 474 -16.13 42.95 -25.15
N ASP A 475 -15.61 43.86 -24.31
CA ASP A 475 -15.16 45.19 -24.74
C ASP A 475 -13.97 45.11 -25.71
N ALA A 476 -13.03 44.18 -25.47
CA ALA A 476 -11.87 43.96 -26.34
C ALA A 476 -12.27 43.35 -27.71
N ILE A 477 -13.18 42.37 -27.71
CA ILE A 477 -13.72 41.76 -28.94
C ILE A 477 -14.53 42.80 -29.73
N THR A 478 -15.34 43.62 -29.05
CA THR A 478 -16.13 44.67 -29.69
C THR A 478 -15.23 45.76 -30.28
N SER A 479 -14.15 46.12 -29.59
CA SER A 479 -13.13 47.06 -30.10
C SER A 479 -12.42 46.49 -31.34
N TYR A 480 -12.05 45.20 -31.33
CA TYR A 480 -11.38 44.54 -32.44
C TYR A 480 -12.28 44.42 -33.69
N LEU A 481 -13.55 44.05 -33.50
CA LEU A 481 -14.51 43.89 -34.60
C LEU A 481 -14.98 45.21 -35.23
N THR A 482 -14.89 46.32 -34.49
CA THR A 482 -15.31 47.65 -34.99
C THR A 482 -14.16 48.47 -35.60
N THR A 483 -12.90 48.02 -35.49
CA THR A 483 -11.72 48.78 -35.94
C THR A 483 -10.94 48.17 -37.10
N ALA A 484 -11.27 46.98 -37.59
CA ALA A 484 -10.62 46.41 -38.77
C ALA A 484 -11.35 46.77 -40.09
N PRO A 485 -10.65 47.29 -41.11
CA PRO A 485 -11.26 47.72 -42.37
C PRO A 485 -11.76 46.55 -43.23
N SER A 486 -12.89 46.78 -43.88
CA SER A 486 -13.62 45.84 -44.71
C SER A 486 -12.98 45.64 -46.10
N SER A 487 -12.40 44.46 -46.37
CA SER A 487 -12.58 43.61 -47.58
C SER A 487 -11.43 42.61 -47.78
N PRO A 488 -11.68 41.37 -48.25
CA PRO A 488 -10.69 40.28 -48.33
C PRO A 488 -10.01 40.20 -49.71
N SER A 489 -8.77 39.70 -49.75
CA SER A 489 -8.05 39.37 -51.00
C SER A 489 -7.44 37.97 -50.91
N LEU A 490 -8.13 36.99 -51.51
CA LEU A 490 -7.57 35.69 -51.89
C LEU A 490 -6.67 35.86 -53.13
N ARG A 491 -5.34 35.72 -52.99
CA ARG A 491 -4.42 35.15 -54.01
C ARG A 491 -2.95 35.26 -53.60
N ALA A 492 -2.28 34.09 -53.60
CA ALA A 492 -0.98 33.80 -54.21
C ALA A 492 -0.03 32.99 -53.29
N ARG A 493 0.06 31.68 -53.53
CA ARG A 493 1.37 31.00 -53.61
C ARG A 493 2.06 31.47 -54.92
N PRO A 494 3.38 31.33 -55.20
CA PRO A 494 4.48 30.56 -54.56
C PRO A 494 5.77 31.43 -54.36
N GLN A 495 6.93 30.98 -53.85
CA GLN A 495 7.99 30.22 -54.54
C GLN A 495 9.22 30.00 -53.62
N CYS A 496 9.95 28.93 -53.91
CA CYS A 496 11.27 28.56 -53.39
C CYS A 496 12.39 29.58 -53.68
N ALA A 497 13.41 29.63 -52.80
CA ALA A 497 14.82 29.90 -53.10
C ALA A 497 15.65 29.42 -51.88
N THR A 498 16.29 28.26 -51.86
CA THR A 498 17.68 27.94 -52.28
C THR A 498 18.79 28.95 -51.91
N SER A 499 19.75 28.43 -51.13
CA SER A 499 21.20 28.71 -51.06
C SER A 499 21.72 29.99 -50.37
N ALA A 500 22.41 29.80 -49.25
CA ALA A 500 23.88 29.87 -49.15
C ALA A 500 24.34 29.14 -47.87
#